data_AF-A0A7W0V614-F1
#
_entry.id   AF-A0A7W0V614-F1
#
_cell.length_a   1.000
_cell.length_b   1.000
_cell.length_c   1.000
_cell.angle_alpha   90.00
_cell.angle_beta   90.00
_cell.angle_gamma   90.00
#
_symmetry.space_group_name_H-M   'P 1'
#
loop_
_entity.id
_entity.type
_entity.pdbx_description
1 polymer ?
#
loop_
_entity_poly.entity_id
_entity_poly.type
_entity_poly.pdbx_seq_one_letter_code
_entity_poly.pdbx_strand_id
1 'polypeptide(L)'
;MIVPAETTNSEARAGFSPPPLLWAIVPLLLLAAVLVLIVRTNGGLGDRTVPPIETLSVQRVVLPAAGLIELEVVNGGPDPITVAQVLVDDAYWQFTMEPAGTLDRLQSATVSIPYPWVEGEAHAIALISATGFLFDTAVPVAIESPQADQESFLRFALVGFYVGIVPVALGLLWYPFLRRLGRNGMNFVLALTIGLLAFLVVDMWGAAQETAAATVGALDAPLLIPLIALLTMGLLIVVGQSFRRRNQHRREERGALTLSYEIALGIGLHNLGEGLAIGAAFALGEAALGVFLILGFTLHNVTEGIGIAAPLVKNRPALLHFVGLAALAGAPAILGTWIGAFVYSPFWTTIFLAVGIGAILQVIVEVSRLIRRSQERAGEPLLGWQTFAGAAAGVALMYLTALLVAA
;
A
#
# COMPACT_ATOMS: atom_id res chain seq x y z
N MET A 1 11.20 -76.19 -42.61
CA MET A 1 11.76 -75.29 -43.64
C MET A 1 11.59 -73.87 -43.15
N ILE A 2 12.57 -73.00 -43.44
CA ILE A 2 12.66 -71.56 -43.11
C ILE A 2 13.42 -71.22 -41.80
N VAL A 3 14.76 -71.32 -41.94
CA VAL A 3 15.85 -70.33 -41.71
C VAL A 3 15.84 -69.46 -40.42
N PRO A 4 16.99 -69.37 -39.69
CA PRO A 4 17.15 -68.58 -38.48
C PRO A 4 17.43 -67.10 -38.73
N ALA A 5 17.28 -66.31 -37.66
CA ALA A 5 17.54 -64.89 -37.57
C ALA A 5 19.03 -64.54 -37.79
N GLU A 6 19.27 -63.50 -38.58
CA GLU A 6 20.52 -62.75 -38.54
C GLU A 6 20.23 -61.24 -38.64
N THR A 7 20.98 -60.51 -37.83
CA THR A 7 20.86 -59.11 -37.44
C THR A 7 21.20 -58.13 -38.55
N THR A 8 20.53 -56.97 -38.60
CA THR A 8 21.23 -55.71 -38.93
C THR A 8 20.76 -54.59 -38.02
N ASN A 9 21.71 -54.11 -37.21
CA ASN A 9 21.61 -52.91 -36.40
C ASN A 9 21.29 -51.70 -37.29
N SER A 10 20.15 -51.06 -37.05
CA SER A 10 19.96 -49.67 -37.45
C SER A 10 20.69 -48.82 -36.41
N GLU A 11 21.86 -48.30 -36.78
CA GLU A 11 22.51 -47.22 -36.05
C GLU A 11 21.56 -46.02 -35.99
N ALA A 12 20.89 -45.85 -34.87
CA ALA A 12 20.24 -44.61 -34.52
C ALA A 12 21.34 -43.55 -34.41
N ARG A 13 21.44 -42.69 -35.44
CA ARG A 13 22.24 -41.46 -35.38
C ARG A 13 21.81 -40.71 -34.13
N ALA A 14 22.68 -40.68 -33.13
CA ALA A 14 22.57 -39.79 -31.99
C ALA A 14 22.66 -38.36 -32.52
N GLY A 15 21.51 -37.79 -32.88
CA GLY A 15 21.39 -36.37 -33.14
C GLY A 15 21.83 -35.66 -31.87
N PHE A 16 22.90 -34.88 -31.96
CA PHE A 16 23.27 -33.89 -30.97
C PHE A 16 22.11 -32.90 -30.86
N SER A 17 21.11 -33.20 -30.03
CA SER A 17 20.15 -32.21 -29.55
C SER A 17 20.88 -31.44 -28.45
N PRO A 18 21.27 -30.18 -28.69
CA PRO A 18 21.84 -29.39 -27.61
C PRO A 18 20.81 -29.34 -26.47
N PRO A 19 21.25 -29.42 -25.19
CA PRO A 19 20.32 -29.45 -24.07
C PRO A 19 19.32 -28.29 -24.17
N PRO A 20 18.03 -28.51 -23.83
CA PRO A 20 16.96 -27.53 -24.03
C PRO A 20 17.23 -26.16 -23.36
N LEU A 21 18.15 -26.11 -22.40
CA LEU A 21 18.66 -24.88 -21.80
C LEU A 21 19.43 -23.98 -22.79
N LEU A 22 20.18 -24.54 -23.74
CA LEU A 22 20.87 -23.78 -24.79
C LEU A 22 19.88 -23.05 -25.71
N TRP A 23 18.76 -23.70 -26.04
CA TRP A 23 17.68 -23.08 -26.82
C TRP A 23 16.90 -22.02 -26.04
N ALA A 24 16.95 -22.03 -24.71
CA ALA A 24 16.40 -20.95 -23.88
C ALA A 24 17.39 -19.76 -23.74
N ILE A 25 18.69 -20.03 -23.73
CA ILE A 25 19.74 -19.00 -23.60
C ILE A 25 19.96 -18.24 -24.91
N VAL A 26 19.91 -18.91 -26.06
CA VAL A 26 20.17 -18.28 -27.37
C VAL A 26 19.24 -17.09 -27.66
N PRO A 27 17.91 -17.19 -27.50
CA PRO A 27 17.01 -16.04 -27.67
C PRO A 27 17.30 -14.89 -26.68
N LEU A 28 17.69 -15.20 -25.44
CA LEU A 28 18.04 -14.19 -24.44
C LEU A 28 19.32 -13.44 -24.80
N LEU A 29 20.34 -14.16 -25.28
CA LEU A 29 21.59 -13.56 -25.75
C LEU A 29 21.36 -12.71 -27.01
N LEU A 30 20.54 -13.19 -27.95
CA LEU A 30 20.16 -12.41 -29.14
C LEU A 30 19.36 -11.17 -28.76
N LEU A 31 18.41 -11.28 -27.84
CA LEU A 31 17.67 -10.14 -27.33
C LEU A 31 18.62 -9.12 -26.67
N ALA A 32 19.54 -9.58 -25.82
CA ALA A 32 20.56 -8.71 -25.21
C ALA A 32 21.43 -8.02 -26.28
N ALA A 33 21.86 -8.74 -27.31
CA ALA A 33 22.64 -8.17 -28.41
C ALA A 33 21.85 -7.12 -29.21
N VAL A 34 20.57 -7.39 -29.49
CA VAL A 34 19.67 -6.43 -30.15
C VAL A 34 19.44 -5.20 -29.27
N LEU A 35 19.22 -5.37 -27.96
CA LEU A 35 19.06 -4.25 -27.02
C LEU A 35 20.34 -3.40 -26.96
N VAL A 36 21.52 -4.02 -26.89
CA VAL A 36 22.81 -3.30 -26.93
C VAL A 36 22.97 -2.54 -28.24
N LEU A 37 22.60 -3.14 -29.38
CA LEU A 37 22.66 -2.48 -30.68
C LEU A 37 21.70 -1.29 -30.75
N ILE A 38 20.47 -1.43 -30.25
CA ILE A 38 19.48 -0.35 -30.19
C ILE A 38 20.01 0.79 -29.32
N VAL A 39 20.52 0.49 -28.12
CA VAL A 39 21.05 1.52 -27.22
C VAL A 39 22.25 2.23 -27.84
N ARG A 40 23.19 1.49 -28.44
CA ARG A 40 24.39 2.09 -29.07
C ARG A 40 24.08 2.90 -30.32
N THR A 41 23.05 2.54 -31.08
CA THR A 41 22.67 3.25 -32.31
C THR A 41 21.58 4.30 -32.05
N ASN A 42 21.16 4.51 -30.81
CA ASN A 42 20.00 5.32 -30.45
C ASN A 42 18.73 4.90 -31.22
N GLY A 43 18.56 3.59 -31.44
CA GLY A 43 17.50 3.03 -32.28
C GLY A 43 17.63 3.32 -33.77
N GLY A 44 18.79 3.80 -34.24
CA GLY A 44 19.01 4.27 -35.60
C GLY A 44 18.48 5.69 -35.87
N LEU A 45 18.08 6.43 -34.84
CA LEU A 45 17.41 7.73 -34.96
C LEU A 45 18.37 8.94 -34.96
N GLY A 46 19.68 8.74 -34.81
CA GLY A 46 20.68 9.81 -34.77
C GLY A 46 20.64 10.64 -33.47
N ASP A 47 21.32 11.79 -33.48
CA ASP A 47 21.27 12.77 -32.38
C ASP A 47 19.88 13.38 -32.30
N ARG A 48 19.33 13.47 -31.07
CA ARG A 48 18.04 14.12 -30.81
C ARG A 48 18.15 15.61 -31.17
N THR A 49 17.51 16.04 -32.25
CA THR A 49 17.26 17.46 -32.56
C THR A 49 16.02 18.02 -31.84
N VAL A 50 15.50 17.28 -30.86
CA VAL A 50 14.30 17.59 -30.09
C VAL A 50 14.72 18.29 -28.80
N PRO A 51 13.96 19.28 -28.30
CA PRO A 51 14.22 19.91 -27.00
C PRO A 51 14.42 18.87 -25.88
N PRO A 52 15.25 19.17 -24.86
CA PRO A 52 15.45 18.27 -23.74
C PRO A 52 14.13 17.97 -23.04
N ILE A 53 13.92 16.71 -22.69
CA ILE A 53 12.74 16.25 -21.94
C ILE A 53 13.07 16.39 -20.47
N GLU A 54 12.73 17.54 -19.91
CA GLU A 54 12.94 17.84 -18.49
C GLU A 54 11.69 17.52 -17.69
N THR A 55 11.79 16.61 -16.72
CA THR A 55 10.74 16.37 -15.73
C THR A 55 11.37 16.34 -14.33
N LEU A 56 11.22 17.42 -13.58
CA LEU A 56 11.65 17.50 -12.19
C LEU A 56 10.43 17.24 -11.30
N SER A 57 10.54 16.27 -10.41
CA SER A 57 9.47 15.91 -9.46
C SER A 57 9.88 16.35 -8.07
N VAL A 58 9.02 17.14 -7.41
CA VAL A 58 9.17 17.48 -5.99
C VAL A 58 8.55 16.35 -5.17
N GLN A 59 9.40 15.58 -4.50
CA GLN A 59 9.00 14.40 -3.75
C GLN A 59 8.48 14.73 -2.36
N ARG A 60 8.97 15.82 -1.76
CA ARG A 60 8.66 16.22 -0.40
C ARG A 60 8.99 17.69 -0.18
N VAL A 61 8.15 18.38 0.57
CA VAL A 61 8.37 19.76 1.04
C VAL A 61 8.39 19.73 2.57
N VAL A 62 9.41 20.33 3.16
CA VAL A 62 9.63 20.37 4.61
C VAL A 62 9.85 21.81 5.03
N LEU A 63 9.26 22.19 6.17
CA LEU A 63 9.51 23.46 6.83
C LEU A 63 10.21 23.12 8.17
N PRO A 64 11.53 22.82 8.14
CA PRO A 64 12.23 22.26 9.29
C PRO A 64 12.46 23.27 10.43
N ALA A 65 12.35 24.56 10.15
CA ALA A 65 12.45 25.63 11.12
C ALA A 65 11.81 26.89 10.55
N ALA A 66 11.48 27.85 11.42
CA ALA A 66 11.08 29.18 11.00
C ALA A 66 12.14 29.80 10.08
N GLY A 67 11.71 30.28 8.90
CA GLY A 67 12.61 30.93 7.96
C GLY A 67 13.32 30.01 6.96
N LEU A 68 12.96 28.73 6.90
CA LEU A 68 13.56 27.76 5.99
C LEU A 68 12.48 26.87 5.36
N ILE A 69 12.55 26.72 4.04
CA ILE A 69 11.80 25.74 3.25
C ILE A 69 12.82 24.81 2.57
N GLU A 70 12.60 23.50 2.65
CA GLU A 70 13.40 22.49 1.97
C GLU A 70 12.55 21.66 1.03
N LEU A 71 13.05 21.45 -0.19
CA LEU A 71 12.41 20.63 -1.21
C LEU A 71 13.32 19.45 -1.55
N GLU A 72 12.82 18.23 -1.42
CA GLU A 72 13.47 17.06 -2.01
C GLU A 72 13.00 16.91 -3.45
N VAL A 73 13.92 17.03 -4.40
CA VAL A 73 13.62 16.96 -5.83
C VAL A 73 14.32 15.77 -6.47
N VAL A 74 13.70 15.18 -7.49
CA VAL A 74 14.26 14.09 -8.28
C VAL A 74 14.09 14.37 -9.77
N ASN A 75 15.16 14.20 -10.54
CA ASN A 75 15.06 14.23 -12.00
C ASN A 75 14.37 12.95 -12.51
N GLY A 76 13.09 13.06 -12.87
CA GLY A 76 12.32 11.99 -13.50
C GLY A 76 12.52 11.87 -15.01
N GLY A 77 13.24 12.81 -15.61
CA GLY A 77 13.43 12.91 -17.05
C GLY A 77 14.55 12.02 -17.57
N PRO A 78 14.56 11.74 -18.88
CA PRO A 78 15.70 11.05 -19.50
C PRO A 78 16.94 11.95 -19.61
N ASP A 79 16.77 13.27 -19.65
CA ASP A 79 17.83 14.24 -19.89
C ASP A 79 18.27 14.93 -18.57
N PRO A 80 19.53 15.36 -18.43
CA PRO A 80 20.00 16.03 -17.21
C PRO A 80 19.36 17.41 -17.00
N ILE A 81 19.04 17.76 -15.75
CA ILE A 81 18.39 19.03 -15.40
C ILE A 81 19.29 19.83 -14.48
N THR A 82 19.45 21.13 -14.76
CA THR A 82 20.11 22.08 -13.84
C THR A 82 19.08 23.08 -13.36
N VAL A 83 18.84 23.15 -12.06
CA VAL A 83 18.00 24.19 -11.44
C VAL A 83 18.80 25.49 -11.40
N ALA A 84 18.28 26.53 -12.04
CA ALA A 84 18.96 27.82 -12.17
C ALA A 84 18.40 28.89 -11.23
N GLN A 85 17.09 28.88 -10.99
CA GLN A 85 16.39 29.88 -10.16
C GLN A 85 15.25 29.23 -9.37
N VAL A 86 14.86 29.90 -8.29
CA VAL A 86 13.70 29.54 -7.46
C VAL A 86 12.85 30.78 -7.24
N LEU A 87 11.54 30.62 -7.37
CA LEU A 87 10.55 31.64 -7.00
C LEU A 87 9.76 31.16 -5.80
N VAL A 88 9.48 32.07 -4.88
CA VAL A 88 8.48 31.90 -3.82
C VAL A 88 7.52 33.08 -3.93
N ASP A 89 6.22 32.80 -4.09
CA ASP A 89 5.17 33.80 -4.27
C ASP A 89 5.50 34.82 -5.37
N ASP A 90 5.88 34.31 -6.54
CA ASP A 90 6.29 35.07 -7.74
C ASP A 90 7.56 35.95 -7.59
N ALA A 91 8.28 35.84 -6.46
CA ALA A 91 9.52 36.56 -6.21
C ALA A 91 10.75 35.65 -6.30
N TYR A 92 11.80 36.10 -7.00
CA TYR A 92 13.08 35.39 -7.04
C TYR A 92 13.74 35.35 -5.67
N TRP A 93 14.18 34.16 -5.26
CA TRP A 93 14.85 33.96 -3.99
C TRP A 93 16.20 33.26 -4.13
N GLN A 94 17.06 33.43 -3.12
CA GLN A 94 18.30 32.68 -3.02
C GLN A 94 17.99 31.24 -2.62
N PHE A 95 18.78 30.28 -3.11
CA PHE A 95 18.67 28.89 -2.73
C PHE A 95 20.05 28.23 -2.69
N THR A 96 20.14 27.14 -1.96
CA THR A 96 21.28 26.21 -2.00
C THR A 96 20.78 24.83 -2.39
N MET A 97 21.65 24.02 -3.01
CA MET A 97 21.28 22.70 -3.49
C MET A 97 22.35 21.67 -3.13
N GLU A 98 21.94 20.53 -2.56
CA GLU A 98 22.83 19.42 -2.20
C GLU A 98 22.31 18.09 -2.75
N PRO A 99 23.07 17.37 -3.61
CA PRO A 99 24.33 17.78 -4.23
C PRO A 99 24.17 18.99 -5.16
N ALA A 100 25.22 19.81 -5.26
CA ALA A 100 25.22 20.96 -6.14
C ALA A 100 25.45 20.55 -7.61
N GLY A 101 24.80 21.26 -8.54
CA GLY A 101 25.04 21.13 -9.98
C GLY A 101 23.86 20.52 -10.76
N THR A 102 24.19 19.80 -11.82
CA THR A 102 23.23 19.16 -12.71
C THR A 102 22.80 17.79 -12.15
N LEU A 103 21.50 17.52 -12.17
CA LEU A 103 20.93 16.23 -11.80
C LEU A 103 20.82 15.32 -13.03
N ASP A 104 21.53 14.20 -13.02
CA ASP A 104 21.29 13.12 -13.98
C ASP A 104 19.95 12.43 -13.69
N ARG A 105 19.50 11.59 -14.64
CA ARG A 105 18.28 10.80 -14.50
C ARG A 105 18.24 10.02 -13.17
N LEU A 106 17.14 10.17 -12.45
CA LEU A 106 16.84 9.59 -11.13
C LEU A 106 17.77 10.06 -9.99
N GLN A 107 18.62 11.06 -10.21
CA GLN A 107 19.35 11.69 -9.11
C GLN A 107 18.43 12.61 -8.32
N SER A 108 18.66 12.63 -7.01
CA SER A 108 17.95 13.45 -6.03
C SER A 108 18.82 14.60 -5.55
N ALA A 109 18.20 15.70 -5.16
CA ALA A 109 18.84 16.75 -4.39
C ALA A 109 17.86 17.42 -3.43
N THR A 110 18.42 18.05 -2.41
CA THR A 110 17.69 18.92 -1.49
C THR A 110 17.93 20.36 -1.89
N VAL A 111 16.86 21.10 -2.16
CA VAL A 111 16.87 22.54 -2.43
C VAL A 111 16.44 23.27 -1.16
N SER A 112 17.34 24.02 -0.56
CA SER A 112 17.08 24.78 0.67
C SER A 112 16.89 26.27 0.33
N ILE A 113 15.77 26.83 0.80
CA ILE A 113 15.32 28.18 0.50
C ILE A 113 15.15 28.93 1.84
N PRO A 114 16.05 29.86 2.21
CA PRO A 114 15.95 30.62 3.46
C PRO A 114 14.84 31.68 3.37
N TYR A 115 13.58 31.26 3.42
CA TYR A 115 12.40 32.08 3.24
C TYR A 115 11.63 32.27 4.56
N PRO A 116 11.35 33.52 4.99
CA PRO A 116 10.65 33.85 6.24
C PRO A 116 9.13 33.61 6.12
N TRP A 117 8.73 32.35 5.97
CA TRP A 117 7.32 31.95 5.94
C TRP A 117 6.58 32.26 7.24
N VAL A 118 5.26 32.43 7.15
CA VAL A 118 4.36 32.70 8.28
C VAL A 118 3.43 31.52 8.48
N GLU A 119 3.24 31.10 9.73
CA GLU A 119 2.37 29.98 10.06
C GLU A 119 0.93 30.20 9.55
N GLY A 120 0.40 29.19 8.85
CA GLY A 120 -0.94 29.20 8.29
C GLY A 120 -1.06 29.83 6.89
N GLU A 121 0.00 30.44 6.35
CA GLU A 121 -0.01 31.00 4.99
C GLU A 121 0.24 29.94 3.93
N ALA A 122 -0.35 30.13 2.76
CA ALA A 122 -0.08 29.32 1.58
C ALA A 122 1.07 29.94 0.79
N HIS A 123 1.99 29.12 0.28
CA HIS A 123 3.10 29.58 -0.56
C HIS A 123 3.16 28.80 -1.87
N ALA A 124 3.28 29.53 -2.98
CA ALA A 124 3.55 28.95 -4.29
C ALA A 124 5.07 28.97 -4.55
N ILE A 125 5.64 27.84 -4.95
CA ILE A 125 7.08 27.69 -5.18
C ILE A 125 7.29 27.18 -6.60
N ALA A 126 8.15 27.84 -7.37
CA ALA A 126 8.51 27.40 -8.71
C ALA A 126 10.02 27.23 -8.85
N LEU A 127 10.46 26.07 -9.35
CA LEU A 127 11.85 25.81 -9.72
C LEU A 127 12.00 26.06 -11.22
N ILE A 128 12.99 26.88 -11.61
CA ILE A 128 13.27 27.18 -13.01
C ILE A 128 14.55 26.46 -13.44
N SER A 129 14.48 25.69 -14.52
CA SER A 129 15.67 25.06 -15.11
C SER A 129 16.55 26.07 -15.87
N ALA A 130 17.80 25.68 -16.15
CA ALA A 130 18.71 26.46 -17.00
C ALA A 130 18.19 26.69 -18.43
N THR A 131 17.22 25.90 -18.88
CA THR A 131 16.55 26.06 -20.18
C THR A 131 15.24 26.86 -20.09
N GLY A 132 14.81 27.23 -18.87
CA GLY A 132 13.66 28.09 -18.63
C GLY A 132 12.33 27.36 -18.39
N PHE A 133 12.35 26.03 -18.22
CA PHE A 133 11.14 25.29 -17.80
C PHE A 133 10.83 25.56 -16.32
N LEU A 134 9.54 25.71 -16.01
CA LEU A 134 9.03 25.85 -14.65
C LEU A 134 8.54 24.51 -14.12
N PHE A 135 8.87 24.22 -12.86
CA PHE A 135 8.33 23.12 -12.09
C PHE A 135 7.69 23.67 -10.81
N ASP A 136 6.37 23.66 -10.78
CA ASP A 136 5.59 24.27 -9.70
C ASP A 136 5.32 23.26 -8.58
N THR A 137 5.34 23.75 -7.35
CA THR A 137 4.88 23.07 -6.14
C THR A 137 4.27 24.09 -5.19
N ALA A 138 3.52 23.63 -4.19
CA ALA A 138 2.86 24.52 -3.25
C ALA A 138 2.97 23.97 -1.84
N VAL A 139 3.00 24.90 -0.89
CA VAL A 139 2.74 24.65 0.52
C VAL A 139 1.35 25.21 0.81
N PRO A 140 0.29 24.36 0.89
CA PRO A 140 -1.06 24.86 1.07
C PRO A 140 -1.27 25.58 2.41
N VAL A 141 -0.57 25.11 3.45
CA VAL A 141 -0.58 25.68 4.80
C VAL A 141 0.82 25.53 5.38
N ALA A 142 1.53 26.63 5.60
CA ALA A 142 2.86 26.61 6.19
C ALA A 142 2.76 26.30 7.68
N ILE A 143 3.24 25.13 8.08
CA ILE A 143 3.46 24.77 9.47
C ILE A 143 4.83 24.13 9.61
N GLU A 144 5.43 24.23 10.79
CA GLU A 144 6.69 23.55 11.05
C GLU A 144 6.49 22.03 10.91
N SER A 145 7.33 21.40 10.09
CA SER A 145 7.24 19.97 9.86
C SER A 145 7.59 19.18 11.14
N PRO A 146 6.95 18.02 11.38
CA PRO A 146 7.22 17.22 12.56
C PRO A 146 8.70 16.85 12.70
N GLN A 147 9.30 17.23 13.82
CA GLN A 147 10.67 16.85 14.16
C GLN A 147 10.70 15.42 14.72
N ALA A 148 11.77 14.69 14.43
CA ALA A 148 11.99 13.33 14.93
C ALA A 148 12.45 13.32 16.41
N ASP A 149 11.74 14.04 17.28
CA ASP A 149 11.98 14.13 18.72
C ASP A 149 11.06 13.17 19.52
N GLN A 150 11.40 12.94 20.78
CA GLN A 150 10.68 12.01 21.65
C GLN A 150 9.19 12.37 21.83
N GLU A 151 8.87 13.66 21.91
CA GLU A 151 7.50 14.12 22.13
C GLU A 151 6.65 13.85 20.87
N SER A 152 7.16 14.19 19.70
CA SER A 152 6.53 13.92 18.40
C SER A 152 6.34 12.42 18.19
N PHE A 153 7.35 11.58 18.48
CA PHE A 153 7.22 10.12 18.42
C PHE A 153 6.08 9.60 19.31
N LEU A 154 5.96 10.09 20.54
CA LEU A 154 4.90 9.68 21.46
C LEU A 154 3.52 10.17 21.02
N ARG A 155 3.41 11.39 20.50
CA ARG A 155 2.15 11.95 19.98
C ARG A 155 1.61 11.11 18.82
N PHE A 156 2.44 10.80 17.83
CA PHE A 156 2.04 9.95 16.70
C PHE A 156 1.74 8.51 17.15
N ALA A 157 2.51 7.97 18.11
CA ALA A 157 2.19 6.66 18.69
C ALA A 157 0.83 6.64 19.38
N LEU A 158 0.47 7.71 20.08
CA LEU A 158 -0.82 7.85 20.72
C LEU A 158 -1.97 7.93 19.68
N VAL A 159 -1.76 8.67 18.59
CA VAL A 159 -2.71 8.71 17.46
C VAL A 159 -2.90 7.32 16.87
N GLY A 160 -1.81 6.62 16.50
CA GLY A 160 -1.89 5.26 15.98
C GLY A 160 -2.51 4.27 16.98
N PHE A 161 -2.31 4.46 18.29
CA PHE A 161 -2.96 3.67 19.32
C PHE A 161 -4.48 3.88 19.35
N TYR A 162 -4.94 5.13 19.28
CA TYR A 162 -6.37 5.47 19.27
C TYR A 162 -7.06 5.08 17.98
N VAL A 163 -6.36 5.07 16.85
CA VAL A 163 -6.93 4.68 15.56
C VAL A 163 -6.86 3.18 15.33
N GLY A 164 -5.79 2.51 15.78
CA GLY A 164 -5.59 1.07 15.55
C GLY A 164 -6.05 0.21 16.73
N ILE A 165 -5.28 0.22 17.82
CA ILE A 165 -5.43 -0.77 18.90
C ILE A 165 -6.76 -0.62 19.64
N VAL A 166 -7.13 0.60 20.02
CA VAL A 166 -8.34 0.87 20.80
C VAL A 166 -9.60 0.40 20.08
N PRO A 167 -9.91 0.84 18.84
CA PRO A 167 -11.14 0.46 18.17
C PRO A 167 -11.17 -1.03 17.84
N VAL A 168 -10.05 -1.64 17.41
CA VAL A 168 -10.02 -3.10 17.20
C VAL A 168 -10.32 -3.85 18.50
N ALA A 169 -9.74 -3.41 19.63
CA ALA A 169 -10.05 -3.98 20.93
C ALA A 169 -11.53 -3.80 21.31
N LEU A 170 -12.11 -2.62 21.06
CA LEU A 170 -13.54 -2.37 21.27
C LEU A 170 -14.40 -3.31 20.41
N GLY A 171 -14.02 -3.56 19.15
CA GLY A 171 -14.67 -4.53 18.28
C GLY A 171 -14.59 -5.96 18.82
N LEU A 172 -13.41 -6.37 19.32
CA LEU A 172 -13.21 -7.67 19.95
C LEU A 172 -14.08 -7.88 21.20
N LEU A 173 -14.43 -6.80 21.94
CA LEU A 173 -15.34 -6.87 23.08
C LEU A 173 -16.78 -7.28 22.70
N TRP A 174 -17.14 -7.26 21.42
CA TRP A 174 -18.43 -7.80 20.94
C TRP A 174 -18.49 -9.33 20.95
N TYR A 175 -17.37 -10.02 21.19
CA TYR A 175 -17.29 -11.48 21.22
C TYR A 175 -18.41 -12.15 22.05
N PRO A 176 -18.74 -11.75 23.29
CA PRO A 176 -19.81 -12.39 24.07
C PRO A 176 -21.21 -12.25 23.43
N PHE A 177 -21.46 -11.13 22.74
CA PHE A 177 -22.70 -10.91 22.00
C PHE A 177 -22.75 -11.77 20.74
N LEU A 178 -21.65 -11.83 19.98
CA LEU A 178 -21.55 -12.65 18.77
C LEU A 178 -21.82 -14.14 19.03
N ARG A 179 -21.49 -14.64 20.22
CA ARG A 179 -21.78 -16.03 20.64
C ARG A 179 -23.26 -16.33 20.80
N ARG A 180 -24.11 -15.32 20.98
CA ARG A 180 -25.56 -15.46 21.12
C ARG A 180 -26.27 -15.44 19.76
N LEU A 181 -25.59 -15.04 18.70
CA LEU A 181 -26.16 -15.00 17.36
C LEU A 181 -26.36 -16.42 16.81
N GLY A 182 -27.54 -16.65 16.21
CA GLY A 182 -27.77 -17.83 15.39
C GLY A 182 -26.99 -17.79 14.07
N ARG A 183 -27.02 -18.88 13.30
CA ARG A 183 -26.32 -19.00 12.00
C ARG A 183 -26.59 -17.83 11.06
N ASN A 184 -27.87 -17.44 10.92
CA ASN A 184 -28.28 -16.37 10.01
C ASN A 184 -27.74 -15.00 10.46
N GLY A 185 -27.75 -14.73 11.76
CA GLY A 185 -27.17 -13.49 12.31
C GLY A 185 -25.65 -13.45 12.14
N MET A 186 -24.97 -14.58 12.32
CA MET A 186 -23.53 -14.68 12.07
C MET A 186 -23.20 -14.44 10.59
N ASN A 187 -23.95 -15.06 9.67
CA ASN A 187 -23.75 -14.86 8.23
C ASN A 187 -24.01 -13.41 7.81
N PHE A 188 -24.99 -12.74 8.42
CA PHE A 188 -25.24 -11.32 8.21
C PHE A 188 -24.04 -10.47 8.67
N VAL A 189 -23.52 -10.69 9.88
CA VAL A 189 -22.38 -9.93 10.43
C VAL A 189 -21.10 -10.15 9.62
N LEU A 190 -20.82 -11.40 9.23
CA LEU A 190 -19.68 -11.72 8.37
C LEU A 190 -19.81 -11.06 6.99
N ALA A 191 -21.00 -11.06 6.41
CA ALA A 191 -21.23 -10.41 5.13
C ALA A 191 -21.16 -8.89 5.23
N LEU A 192 -21.63 -8.30 6.34
CA LEU A 192 -21.45 -6.89 6.67
C LEU A 192 -19.97 -6.52 6.74
N THR A 193 -19.14 -7.38 7.33
CA THR A 193 -17.68 -7.20 7.34
C THR A 193 -17.12 -7.24 5.91
N ILE A 194 -17.56 -8.16 5.06
CA ILE A 194 -17.13 -8.21 3.64
C ILE A 194 -17.52 -6.92 2.89
N GLY A 195 -18.75 -6.42 3.10
CA GLY A 195 -19.21 -5.19 2.47
C GLY A 195 -18.38 -3.98 2.88
N LEU A 196 -18.06 -3.88 4.16
CA LEU A 196 -17.19 -2.85 4.71
C LEU A 196 -15.78 -2.90 4.10
N LEU A 197 -15.15 -4.08 4.12
CA LEU A 197 -13.82 -4.29 3.54
C LEU A 197 -13.79 -4.05 2.02
N ALA A 198 -14.86 -4.38 1.30
CA ALA A 198 -14.95 -4.13 -0.13
C ALA A 198 -15.00 -2.63 -0.45
N PHE A 199 -15.69 -1.83 0.36
CA PHE A 199 -15.64 -0.38 0.24
C PHE A 199 -14.22 0.14 0.49
N LEU A 200 -13.55 -0.34 1.55
CA LEU A 200 -12.18 0.08 1.89
C LEU A 200 -11.18 -0.23 0.77
N VAL A 201 -11.33 -1.36 0.07
CA VAL A 201 -10.50 -1.65 -1.12
C VAL A 201 -10.65 -0.57 -2.19
N VAL A 202 -11.87 -0.09 -2.44
CA VAL A 202 -12.11 0.96 -3.45
C VAL A 202 -11.54 2.30 -3.01
N ASP A 203 -11.80 2.69 -1.76
CA ASP A 203 -11.30 3.93 -1.17
C ASP A 203 -9.77 3.99 -1.15
N MET A 204 -9.15 2.94 -0.63
CA MET A 204 -7.69 2.81 -0.55
C MET A 204 -7.04 2.72 -1.92
N TRP A 205 -7.72 2.12 -2.91
CA TRP A 205 -7.26 2.13 -4.30
C TRP A 205 -7.22 3.54 -4.89
N GLY A 206 -8.25 4.35 -4.64
CA GLY A 206 -8.27 5.76 -5.03
C GLY A 206 -7.12 6.54 -4.42
N ALA A 207 -6.94 6.42 -3.10
CA ALA A 207 -5.84 7.08 -2.39
C ALA A 207 -4.44 6.63 -2.88
N ALA A 208 -4.28 5.34 -3.18
CA ALA A 208 -3.03 4.81 -3.73
C ALA A 208 -2.73 5.38 -5.12
N GLN A 209 -3.74 5.51 -5.98
CA GLN A 209 -3.62 6.09 -7.33
C GLN A 209 -3.25 7.58 -7.29
N GLU A 210 -3.89 8.34 -6.40
CA GLU A 210 -3.59 9.76 -6.19
C GLU A 210 -2.15 9.94 -5.70
N THR A 211 -1.74 9.18 -4.69
CA THR A 211 -0.36 9.18 -4.18
C THR A 211 0.63 8.76 -5.27
N ALA A 212 0.30 7.76 -6.08
CA ALA A 212 1.16 7.26 -7.15
C ALA A 212 1.38 8.31 -8.25
N ALA A 213 0.40 9.16 -8.52
CA ALA A 213 0.52 10.25 -9.47
C ALA A 213 1.54 11.32 -9.03
N ALA A 214 1.78 11.46 -7.72
CA ALA A 214 2.79 12.35 -7.15
C ALA A 214 4.21 11.73 -7.12
N THR A 215 4.41 10.53 -7.65
CA THR A 215 5.73 9.89 -7.73
C THR A 215 6.50 10.31 -8.97
N VAL A 216 7.82 10.05 -8.97
CA VAL A 216 8.66 10.18 -10.15
C VAL A 216 8.08 9.37 -11.32
N GLY A 217 7.66 10.05 -12.39
CA GLY A 217 6.97 9.42 -13.53
C GLY A 217 7.73 8.26 -14.18
N ALA A 218 9.06 8.22 -14.07
CA ALA A 218 9.89 7.11 -14.55
C ALA A 218 9.62 5.76 -13.86
N LEU A 219 8.98 5.75 -12.68
CA LEU A 219 8.70 4.54 -11.90
C LEU A 219 7.37 3.87 -12.25
N ASP A 220 6.47 4.57 -12.96
CA ASP A 220 5.12 4.11 -13.30
C ASP A 220 4.39 3.46 -12.11
N ALA A 221 4.40 4.15 -10.97
CA ALA A 221 3.85 3.67 -9.72
C ALA A 221 2.37 3.23 -9.79
N PRO A 222 1.48 3.83 -10.61
CA PRO A 222 0.11 3.35 -10.77
C PRO A 222 0.03 1.88 -11.21
N LEU A 223 0.94 1.41 -12.08
CA LEU A 223 0.98 0.00 -12.48
C LEU A 223 1.45 -0.93 -11.35
N LEU A 224 2.20 -0.42 -10.38
CA LEU A 224 2.70 -1.21 -9.25
C LEU A 224 1.58 -1.56 -8.26
N ILE A 225 0.54 -0.73 -8.15
CA ILE A 225 -0.56 -0.95 -7.20
C ILE A 225 -1.27 -2.30 -7.41
N PRO A 226 -1.80 -2.64 -8.60
CA PRO A 226 -2.41 -3.95 -8.83
C PRO A 226 -1.42 -5.10 -8.62
N LEU A 227 -0.18 -4.92 -9.09
CA LEU A 227 0.83 -5.96 -9.02
C LEU A 227 1.16 -6.32 -7.56
N ILE A 228 1.42 -5.32 -6.73
CA ILE A 228 1.77 -5.49 -5.32
C ILE A 228 0.56 -5.96 -4.53
N ALA A 229 -0.64 -5.45 -4.80
CA ALA A 229 -1.86 -5.92 -4.14
C ALA A 229 -2.10 -7.42 -4.41
N LEU A 230 -1.98 -7.86 -5.66
CA LEU A 230 -2.16 -9.27 -6.03
C LEU A 230 -1.04 -10.16 -5.48
N LEU A 231 0.22 -9.72 -5.52
CA LEU A 231 1.34 -10.44 -4.93
C LEU A 231 1.19 -10.58 -3.42
N THR A 232 0.78 -9.51 -2.74
CA THR A 232 0.53 -9.52 -1.28
C THR A 232 -0.62 -10.46 -0.94
N MET A 233 -1.75 -10.35 -1.65
CA MET A 233 -2.89 -11.25 -1.48
C MET A 233 -2.46 -12.72 -1.67
N GLY A 234 -1.73 -13.01 -2.75
CA GLY A 234 -1.22 -14.35 -3.04
C GLY A 234 -0.28 -14.88 -1.97
N LEU A 235 0.67 -14.05 -1.52
CA LEU A 235 1.62 -14.38 -0.45
C LEU A 235 0.89 -14.72 0.85
N LEU A 236 -0.06 -13.88 1.29
CA LEU A 236 -0.82 -14.10 2.52
C LEU A 236 -1.69 -15.36 2.43
N ILE A 237 -2.29 -15.65 1.28
CA ILE A 237 -3.02 -16.90 1.04
C ILE A 237 -2.07 -18.11 1.18
N VAL A 238 -0.90 -18.07 0.56
CA VAL A 238 0.10 -19.16 0.63
C VAL A 238 0.59 -19.35 2.06
N VAL A 239 0.89 -18.27 2.78
CA VAL A 239 1.30 -18.30 4.18
C VAL A 239 0.21 -18.92 5.06
N GLY A 240 -1.05 -18.47 4.92
CA GLY A 240 -2.17 -19.03 5.66
C GLY A 240 -2.44 -20.51 5.33
N GLN A 241 -2.30 -20.91 4.07
CA GLN A 241 -2.39 -22.33 3.69
C GLN A 241 -1.29 -23.18 4.34
N SER A 242 -0.05 -22.68 4.37
CA SER A 242 1.08 -23.34 5.03
C SER A 242 0.84 -23.53 6.53
N PHE A 243 0.32 -22.52 7.23
CA PHE A 243 -0.03 -22.63 8.65
C PHE A 243 -1.13 -23.68 8.89
N ARG A 244 -2.17 -23.68 8.06
CA ARG A 244 -3.27 -24.65 8.14
C ARG A 244 -2.81 -26.09 7.90
N ARG A 245 -1.93 -26.32 6.92
CA ARG A 245 -1.34 -27.66 6.66
C ARG A 245 -0.53 -28.18 7.85
N ARG A 246 0.30 -27.34 8.46
CA ARG A 246 1.06 -27.72 9.68
C ARG A 246 0.15 -28.04 10.87
N ASN A 247 -1.00 -27.38 10.95
CA ASN A 247 -1.97 -27.59 12.02
C ASN A 247 -3.07 -28.62 11.67
N GLN A 248 -2.97 -29.36 10.57
CA GLN A 248 -4.03 -30.26 10.07
C GLN A 248 -4.36 -31.43 11.03
N HIS A 249 -3.44 -31.80 11.93
CA HIS A 249 -3.65 -32.81 12.96
C HIS A 249 -4.16 -32.26 14.31
N ARG A 250 -4.49 -30.97 14.40
CA ARG A 250 -4.84 -30.30 15.67
C ARG A 250 -6.35 -29.98 15.75
N ARG A 251 -6.91 -30.03 16.97
CA ARG A 251 -8.35 -29.82 17.29
C ARG A 251 -8.93 -28.59 16.58
N GLU A 252 -10.23 -28.63 16.24
CA GLU A 252 -10.99 -27.54 15.58
C GLU A 252 -10.77 -26.16 16.22
N GLU A 253 -10.56 -26.11 17.54
CA GLU A 253 -10.24 -24.90 18.31
C GLU A 253 -9.01 -24.15 17.78
N ARG A 254 -7.95 -24.88 17.41
CA ARG A 254 -6.72 -24.29 16.87
C ARG A 254 -6.91 -23.76 15.44
N GLY A 255 -7.85 -24.31 14.68
CA GLY A 255 -8.17 -23.85 13.33
C GLY A 255 -8.83 -22.47 13.32
N ALA A 256 -9.82 -22.25 14.19
CA ALA A 256 -10.50 -20.95 14.28
C ALA A 256 -9.58 -19.86 14.85
N LEU A 257 -8.73 -20.19 15.82
CA LEU A 257 -7.74 -19.25 16.33
C LEU A 257 -6.71 -18.86 15.26
N THR A 258 -6.21 -19.84 14.48
CA THR A 258 -5.29 -19.57 13.36
C THR A 258 -5.93 -18.61 12.37
N LEU A 259 -7.20 -18.83 12.03
CA LEU A 259 -7.94 -17.97 11.11
C LEU A 259 -8.12 -16.54 11.64
N SER A 260 -8.42 -16.35 12.92
CA SER A 260 -8.48 -15.01 13.50
C SER A 260 -7.14 -14.29 13.47
N TYR A 261 -6.02 -14.98 13.66
CA TYR A 261 -4.69 -14.39 13.49
C TYR A 261 -4.35 -14.06 12.03
N GLU A 262 -4.79 -14.90 11.07
CA GLU A 262 -4.67 -14.58 9.63
C GLU A 262 -5.45 -13.31 9.28
N ILE A 263 -6.69 -13.19 9.77
CA ILE A 263 -7.53 -12.00 9.58
C ILE A 263 -6.90 -10.77 10.26
N ALA A 264 -6.46 -10.89 11.51
CA ALA A 264 -5.81 -9.80 12.23
C ALA A 264 -4.49 -9.34 11.60
N LEU A 265 -3.72 -10.24 11.00
CA LEU A 265 -2.51 -9.87 10.24
C LEU A 265 -2.88 -9.08 8.98
N GLY A 266 -3.88 -9.54 8.23
CA GLY A 266 -4.33 -8.84 7.01
C GLY A 266 -4.85 -7.44 7.32
N ILE A 267 -5.67 -7.32 8.36
CA ILE A 267 -6.13 -6.03 8.89
C ILE A 267 -4.94 -5.19 9.37
N GLY A 268 -3.99 -5.76 10.13
CA GLY A 268 -2.80 -5.02 10.56
C GLY A 268 -2.01 -4.40 9.41
N LEU A 269 -1.84 -5.11 8.29
CA LEU A 269 -1.19 -4.56 7.12
C LEU A 269 -2.00 -3.44 6.44
N HIS A 270 -3.33 -3.45 6.56
CA HIS A 270 -4.18 -2.34 6.13
C HIS A 270 -4.02 -1.12 7.04
N ASN A 271 -4.10 -1.31 8.36
CA ASN A 271 -4.04 -0.22 9.33
C ASN A 271 -2.66 0.47 9.34
N LEU A 272 -1.60 -0.22 8.85
CA LEU A 272 -0.34 0.43 8.50
C LEU A 272 -0.52 1.58 7.50
N GLY A 273 -1.31 1.36 6.44
CA GLY A 273 -1.64 2.36 5.43
C GLY A 273 -2.50 3.51 5.98
N GLU A 274 -3.44 3.21 6.88
CA GLU A 274 -4.22 4.25 7.58
C GLU A 274 -3.32 5.15 8.43
N GLY A 275 -2.45 4.55 9.23
CA GLY A 275 -1.49 5.30 10.03
C GLY A 275 -0.61 6.18 9.17
N LEU A 276 -0.16 5.65 8.02
CA LEU A 276 0.66 6.38 7.06
C LEU A 276 -0.08 7.61 6.50
N ALA A 277 -1.35 7.46 6.11
CA ALA A 277 -2.17 8.57 5.62
C ALA A 277 -2.36 9.65 6.69
N ILE A 278 -2.61 9.26 7.94
CA ILE A 278 -2.74 10.21 9.06
C ILE A 278 -1.41 10.94 9.31
N GLY A 279 -0.30 10.21 9.38
CA GLY A 279 1.02 10.80 9.58
C GLY A 279 1.38 11.80 8.46
N ALA A 280 1.08 11.44 7.21
CA ALA A 280 1.30 12.29 6.05
C ALA A 280 0.45 13.56 6.10
N ALA A 281 -0.84 13.46 6.42
CA ALA A 281 -1.73 14.62 6.54
C ALA A 281 -1.21 15.64 7.56
N PHE A 282 -0.72 15.17 8.72
CA PHE A 282 -0.10 16.07 9.70
C PHE A 282 1.24 16.63 9.25
N ALA A 283 2.06 15.85 8.53
CA ALA A 283 3.33 16.34 7.98
C ALA A 283 3.13 17.42 6.91
N LEU A 284 2.01 17.36 6.17
CA LEU A 284 1.64 18.32 5.12
C LEU A 284 0.85 19.53 5.65
N GLY A 285 0.59 19.61 6.96
CA GLY A 285 -0.21 20.71 7.54
C GLY A 285 -1.71 20.59 7.36
N GLU A 286 -2.19 19.47 6.85
CA GLU A 286 -3.60 19.19 6.59
C GLU A 286 -4.29 18.67 7.87
N ALA A 287 -4.24 19.44 8.96
CA ALA A 287 -4.74 19.00 10.27
C ALA A 287 -6.22 18.60 10.24
N ALA A 288 -7.05 19.30 9.45
CA ALA A 288 -8.46 18.96 9.26
C ALA A 288 -8.62 17.58 8.60
N LEU A 289 -7.82 17.28 7.56
CA LEU A 289 -7.79 15.96 6.94
C LEU A 289 -7.30 14.91 7.93
N GLY A 290 -6.25 15.18 8.70
CA GLY A 290 -5.74 14.27 9.73
C GLY A 290 -6.81 13.89 10.75
N VAL A 291 -7.58 14.86 11.26
CA VAL A 291 -8.69 14.61 12.19
C VAL A 291 -9.83 13.84 11.54
N PHE A 292 -10.19 14.20 10.30
CA PHE A 292 -11.18 13.47 9.49
C PHE A 292 -10.79 11.98 9.38
N LEU A 293 -9.54 11.70 9.01
CA LEU A 293 -9.02 10.34 8.85
C LEU A 293 -9.05 9.58 10.18
N ILE A 294 -8.62 10.21 11.29
CA ILE A 294 -8.67 9.60 12.63
C ILE A 294 -10.10 9.14 12.97
N LEU A 295 -11.10 10.00 12.77
CA LEU A 295 -12.49 9.68 13.11
C LEU A 295 -13.06 8.57 12.22
N GLY A 296 -12.87 8.70 10.89
CA GLY A 296 -13.34 7.71 9.92
C GLY A 296 -12.73 6.33 10.16
N PHE A 297 -11.41 6.27 10.35
CA PHE A 297 -10.68 5.02 10.54
C PHE A 297 -10.97 4.38 11.90
N THR A 298 -11.07 5.18 12.96
CA THR A 298 -11.47 4.67 14.28
C THR A 298 -12.82 3.97 14.21
N LEU A 299 -13.80 4.55 13.52
CA LEU A 299 -15.14 3.99 13.43
C LEU A 299 -15.18 2.66 12.69
N HIS A 300 -14.49 2.55 11.54
CA HIS A 300 -14.46 1.28 10.82
C HIS A 300 -13.61 0.21 11.53
N ASN A 301 -12.54 0.58 12.25
CA ASN A 301 -11.66 -0.36 12.95
C ASN A 301 -12.39 -1.10 14.09
N VAL A 302 -13.45 -0.50 14.64
CA VAL A 302 -14.36 -1.20 15.55
C VAL A 302 -15.03 -2.39 14.85
N THR A 303 -15.48 -2.21 13.62
CA THR A 303 -16.15 -3.29 12.87
C THR A 303 -15.18 -4.39 12.44
N GLU A 304 -13.91 -4.06 12.21
CA GLU A 304 -12.86 -5.04 11.90
C GLU A 304 -12.58 -5.96 13.08
N GLY A 305 -12.58 -5.43 14.30
CA GLY A 305 -12.49 -6.24 15.53
C GLY A 305 -13.62 -7.27 15.65
N ILE A 306 -14.82 -6.95 15.16
CA ILE A 306 -15.96 -7.90 15.08
C ILE A 306 -15.63 -9.03 14.08
N GLY A 307 -15.07 -8.68 12.92
CA GLY A 307 -14.60 -9.62 11.90
C GLY A 307 -13.52 -10.58 12.44
N ILE A 308 -12.56 -10.08 13.21
CA ILE A 308 -11.51 -10.88 13.86
C ILE A 308 -12.11 -11.82 14.92
N ALA A 309 -13.11 -11.37 15.68
CA ALA A 309 -13.76 -12.16 16.73
C ALA A 309 -14.68 -13.26 16.18
N ALA A 310 -15.25 -13.08 14.99
CA ALA A 310 -16.30 -13.96 14.46
C ALA A 310 -15.89 -15.45 14.32
N PRO A 311 -14.67 -15.81 13.88
CA PRO A 311 -14.22 -17.21 13.88
C PRO A 311 -14.13 -17.83 15.29
N LEU A 312 -13.94 -17.02 16.33
CA LEU A 312 -13.69 -17.49 17.70
C LEU A 312 -14.96 -17.88 18.45
N VAL A 313 -16.15 -17.54 17.96
CA VAL A 313 -17.42 -17.63 18.72
C VAL A 313 -17.76 -19.05 19.23
N LYS A 314 -17.26 -20.08 18.53
CA LYS A 314 -17.45 -21.49 18.93
C LYS A 314 -16.43 -21.98 19.96
N ASN A 315 -15.34 -21.24 20.15
CA ASN A 315 -14.25 -21.58 21.06
C ASN A 315 -14.28 -20.65 22.27
N ARG A 316 -13.49 -20.95 23.31
CA ARG A 316 -13.24 -20.05 24.44
C ARG A 316 -11.73 -19.82 24.61
N PRO A 317 -11.11 -19.03 23.72
CA PRO A 317 -9.68 -18.76 23.81
C PRO A 317 -9.35 -17.95 25.06
N ALA A 318 -8.12 -18.09 25.56
CA ALA A 318 -7.62 -17.29 26.67
C ALA A 318 -7.63 -15.79 26.32
N LEU A 319 -7.83 -14.94 27.33
CA LEU A 319 -7.91 -13.48 27.16
C LEU A 319 -6.65 -12.89 26.48
N LEU A 320 -5.49 -13.49 26.71
CA LEU A 320 -4.24 -13.09 26.06
C LEU A 320 -4.31 -13.14 24.53
N HIS A 321 -5.11 -14.03 23.94
CA HIS A 321 -5.29 -14.05 22.49
C HIS A 321 -6.02 -12.80 22.00
N PHE A 322 -7.00 -12.28 22.74
CA PHE A 322 -7.67 -11.04 22.36
C PHE A 322 -6.72 -9.85 22.41
N VAL A 323 -5.86 -9.78 23.42
CA VAL A 323 -4.80 -8.75 23.50
C VAL A 323 -3.83 -8.88 22.32
N GLY A 324 -3.39 -10.10 22.01
CA GLY A 324 -2.49 -10.36 20.89
C GLY A 324 -3.13 -10.05 19.53
N LEU A 325 -4.42 -10.33 19.35
CA LEU A 325 -5.17 -10.01 18.13
C LEU A 325 -5.35 -8.49 17.96
N ALA A 326 -5.72 -7.78 19.04
CA ALA A 326 -5.82 -6.32 19.03
C ALA A 326 -4.47 -5.65 18.71
N ALA A 327 -3.38 -6.15 19.31
CA ALA A 327 -2.04 -5.65 19.03
C ALA A 327 -1.61 -5.96 17.59
N LEU A 328 -1.85 -7.18 17.09
CA LEU A 328 -1.44 -7.55 15.73
C LEU A 328 -2.17 -6.74 14.66
N ALA A 329 -3.47 -6.49 14.85
CA ALA A 329 -4.28 -5.70 13.92
C ALA A 329 -4.09 -4.19 14.10
N GLY A 330 -3.93 -3.70 15.33
CA GLY A 330 -3.91 -2.26 15.60
C GLY A 330 -2.53 -1.62 15.68
N ALA A 331 -1.50 -2.32 16.19
CA ALA A 331 -0.17 -1.73 16.38
C ALA A 331 0.52 -1.28 15.08
N PRO A 332 0.32 -1.91 13.91
CA PRO A 332 0.87 -1.40 12.67
C PRO A 332 0.46 0.03 12.31
N ALA A 333 -0.71 0.52 12.78
CA ALA A 333 -1.10 1.91 12.61
C ALA A 333 -0.10 2.89 13.25
N ILE A 334 0.48 2.52 14.39
CA ILE A 334 1.54 3.32 15.04
C ILE A 334 2.75 3.44 14.13
N LEU A 335 3.21 2.32 13.56
CA LEU A 335 4.31 2.33 12.60
C LEU A 335 3.97 3.19 11.38
N GLY A 336 2.73 3.09 10.90
CA GLY A 336 2.21 3.91 9.81
C GLY A 336 2.33 5.40 10.13
N THR A 337 1.84 5.84 11.29
CA THR A 337 1.89 7.26 11.69
C THR A 337 3.31 7.80 11.75
N TRP A 338 4.28 7.00 12.23
CA TRP A 338 5.67 7.42 12.24
C TRP A 338 6.27 7.51 10.85
N ILE A 339 6.04 6.52 9.99
CA ILE A 339 6.54 6.54 8.61
C ILE A 339 5.95 7.73 7.86
N GLY A 340 4.64 7.95 8.01
CA GLY A 340 3.91 9.03 7.35
C GLY A 340 4.32 10.40 7.86
N ALA A 341 4.63 10.55 9.15
CA ALA A 341 5.01 11.84 9.73
C ALA A 341 6.46 12.22 9.44
N PHE A 342 7.40 11.28 9.50
CA PHE A 342 8.84 11.59 9.52
C PHE A 342 9.57 11.23 8.22
N VAL A 343 9.09 10.22 7.50
CA VAL A 343 9.78 9.64 6.32
C VAL A 343 8.83 9.54 5.14
N TYR A 344 7.91 10.51 5.02
CA TYR A 344 6.95 10.53 3.93
C TYR A 344 7.67 10.54 2.57
N SER A 345 7.27 9.63 1.70
CA SER A 345 7.68 9.58 0.30
C SER A 345 6.50 9.02 -0.50
N PRO A 346 6.00 9.74 -1.52
CA PRO A 346 4.89 9.26 -2.34
C PRO A 346 5.08 7.82 -2.84
N PHE A 347 6.29 7.45 -3.26
CA PHE A 347 6.58 6.11 -3.77
C PHE A 347 6.33 5.03 -2.72
N TRP A 348 7.04 5.08 -1.59
CA TRP A 348 6.86 4.12 -0.50
C TRP A 348 5.44 4.12 0.05
N THR A 349 4.78 5.28 0.08
CA THR A 349 3.37 5.39 0.47
C THR A 349 2.46 4.59 -0.46
N THR A 350 2.63 4.72 -1.77
CA THR A 350 1.93 3.88 -2.76
C THR A 350 2.18 2.39 -2.53
N ILE A 351 3.43 1.99 -2.26
CA ILE A 351 3.78 0.58 -2.00
C ILE A 351 3.04 0.05 -0.76
N PHE A 352 3.08 0.77 0.36
CA PHE A 352 2.41 0.35 1.59
C PHE A 352 0.89 0.32 1.43
N LEU A 353 0.31 1.29 0.72
CA LEU A 353 -1.11 1.27 0.43
C LEU A 353 -1.50 0.05 -0.42
N ALA A 354 -0.73 -0.26 -1.46
CA ALA A 354 -0.95 -1.44 -2.30
C ALA A 354 -0.83 -2.76 -1.51
N VAL A 355 0.12 -2.85 -0.57
CA VAL A 355 0.22 -3.98 0.37
C VAL A 355 -1.06 -4.11 1.20
N GLY A 356 -1.56 -3.03 1.77
CA GLY A 356 -2.80 -3.04 2.55
C GLY A 356 -4.02 -3.45 1.73
N ILE A 357 -4.15 -2.96 0.49
CA ILE A 357 -5.21 -3.39 -0.45
C ILE A 357 -5.17 -4.91 -0.66
N GLY A 358 -3.98 -5.45 -0.95
CA GLY A 358 -3.78 -6.90 -1.11
C GLY A 358 -4.12 -7.70 0.14
N ALA A 359 -3.81 -7.15 1.31
CA ALA A 359 -4.14 -7.74 2.60
C ALA A 359 -5.65 -7.78 2.85
N ILE A 360 -6.38 -6.70 2.61
CA ILE A 360 -7.85 -6.68 2.72
C ILE A 360 -8.49 -7.67 1.75
N LEU A 361 -8.05 -7.68 0.48
CA LEU A 361 -8.55 -8.64 -0.51
C LEU A 361 -8.38 -10.08 -0.02
N GLN A 362 -7.25 -10.40 0.63
CA GLN A 362 -7.04 -11.70 1.24
C GLN A 362 -8.02 -11.97 2.39
N VAL A 363 -8.28 -11.00 3.26
CA VAL A 363 -9.25 -11.13 4.35
C VAL A 363 -10.66 -11.37 3.80
N ILE A 364 -11.08 -10.62 2.78
CA ILE A 364 -12.37 -10.82 2.10
C ILE A 364 -12.49 -12.26 1.61
N VAL A 365 -11.45 -12.82 1.00
CA VAL A 365 -11.43 -14.21 0.53
C VAL A 365 -11.61 -15.20 1.68
N GLU A 366 -10.93 -15.01 2.82
CA GLU A 366 -11.05 -15.91 3.97
C GLU A 366 -12.42 -15.82 4.66
N VAL A 367 -12.96 -14.62 4.84
CA VAL A 367 -14.31 -14.42 5.41
C VAL A 367 -15.37 -14.99 4.47
N SER A 368 -15.22 -14.80 3.15
CA SER A 368 -16.11 -15.40 2.15
C SER A 368 -16.09 -16.93 2.20
N ARG A 369 -14.91 -17.55 2.45
CA ARG A 369 -14.81 -19.01 2.66
C ARG A 369 -15.55 -19.48 3.91
N LEU A 370 -15.59 -18.68 4.99
CA LEU A 370 -16.35 -19.00 6.19
C LEU A 370 -17.86 -19.03 5.90
N ILE A 371 -18.37 -18.00 5.23
CA ILE A 371 -19.78 -17.93 4.83
C ILE A 371 -20.11 -19.10 3.92
N ARG A 372 -19.29 -19.35 2.89
CA ARG A 372 -19.49 -20.47 1.95
C ARG A 372 -19.60 -21.80 2.69
N ARG A 373 -18.66 -22.12 3.58
CA ARG A 373 -18.71 -23.36 4.38
C ARG A 373 -19.96 -23.45 5.25
N SER A 374 -20.45 -22.32 5.78
CA SER A 374 -21.69 -22.29 6.54
C SER A 374 -22.93 -22.52 5.69
N GLN A 375 -22.95 -22.04 4.45
CA GLN A 375 -24.06 -22.22 3.51
C GLN A 375 -24.09 -23.64 2.93
N GLU A 376 -22.94 -24.16 2.51
CA GLU A 376 -22.79 -25.54 2.03
C GLU A 376 -23.30 -26.57 3.04
N ARG A 377 -22.97 -26.39 4.34
CA ARG A 377 -23.45 -27.27 5.42
C ARG A 377 -24.97 -27.24 5.62
N ALA A 378 -25.63 -26.16 5.20
CA ALA A 378 -27.07 -26.00 5.31
C ALA A 378 -27.83 -26.29 4.00
N GLY A 379 -27.12 -26.61 2.92
CA GLY A 379 -27.73 -26.79 1.59
C GLY A 379 -28.28 -25.49 1.01
N GLU A 380 -27.76 -24.33 1.43
CA GLU A 380 -28.21 -23.01 0.99
C GLU A 380 -27.28 -22.41 -0.07
N PRO A 381 -27.78 -21.53 -0.97
CA PRO A 381 -26.95 -20.83 -1.92
C PRO A 381 -25.98 -19.86 -1.20
N LEU A 382 -24.87 -19.58 -1.86
CA LEU A 382 -23.80 -18.72 -1.33
C LEU A 382 -24.28 -17.27 -1.15
N LEU A 383 -25.07 -16.79 -2.12
CA LEU A 383 -25.79 -15.52 -2.08
C LEU A 383 -27.24 -15.79 -1.62
N GLY A 384 -27.50 -15.52 -0.34
CA GLY A 384 -28.83 -15.49 0.23
C GLY A 384 -29.21 -14.07 0.63
N TRP A 385 -30.46 -13.85 1.03
CA TRP A 385 -30.94 -12.51 1.40
C TRP A 385 -30.15 -11.92 2.57
N GLN A 386 -29.74 -12.75 3.54
CA GLN A 386 -28.99 -12.33 4.71
C GLN A 386 -27.55 -11.93 4.38
N THR A 387 -26.89 -12.67 3.47
CA THR A 387 -25.51 -12.35 3.06
C THR A 387 -25.50 -11.14 2.14
N PHE A 388 -26.48 -11.02 1.24
CA PHE A 388 -26.63 -9.80 0.43
C PHE A 388 -26.96 -8.57 1.30
N ALA A 389 -27.96 -8.66 2.18
CA ALA A 389 -28.34 -7.56 3.06
C ALA A 389 -27.19 -7.14 3.99
N GLY A 390 -26.42 -8.11 4.51
CA GLY A 390 -25.23 -7.84 5.29
C GLY A 390 -24.20 -7.05 4.48
N ALA A 391 -23.79 -7.57 3.32
CA ALA A 391 -22.81 -6.90 2.46
C ALA A 391 -23.26 -5.51 2.01
N ALA A 392 -24.51 -5.36 1.58
CA ALA A 392 -25.07 -4.06 1.20
C ALA A 392 -25.10 -3.08 2.39
N ALA A 393 -25.47 -3.55 3.58
CA ALA A 393 -25.45 -2.73 4.80
C ALA A 393 -24.01 -2.32 5.18
N GLY A 394 -23.03 -3.20 4.99
CA GLY A 394 -21.61 -2.88 5.22
C GLY A 394 -21.10 -1.77 4.29
N VAL A 395 -21.39 -1.87 2.98
CA VAL A 395 -21.05 -0.82 2.01
C VAL A 395 -21.78 0.47 2.33
N ALA A 396 -23.09 0.41 2.61
CA ALA A 396 -23.89 1.58 2.94
C ALA A 396 -23.42 2.25 4.23
N LEU A 397 -23.07 1.48 5.26
CA LEU A 397 -22.52 2.00 6.51
C LEU A 397 -21.22 2.76 6.23
N MET A 398 -20.29 2.16 5.48
CA MET A 398 -19.03 2.83 5.13
C MET A 398 -19.20 4.10 4.31
N TYR A 399 -20.08 4.05 3.32
CA TYR A 399 -20.38 5.22 2.50
C TYR A 399 -21.01 6.33 3.33
N LEU A 400 -21.96 6.01 4.22
CA LEU A 400 -22.56 6.98 5.13
C LEU A 400 -21.53 7.55 6.11
N THR A 401 -20.62 6.73 6.63
CA THR A 401 -19.53 7.24 7.49
C THR A 401 -18.61 8.17 6.71
N ALA A 402 -18.24 7.84 5.48
CA ALA A 402 -17.43 8.72 4.64
C ALA A 402 -18.14 10.07 4.38
N LEU A 403 -19.44 10.06 4.13
CA LEU A 403 -20.24 11.28 3.95
C LEU A 403 -20.36 12.12 5.23
N LEU A 404 -20.60 11.48 6.37
CA LEU A 404 -20.80 12.17 7.65
C LEU A 404 -19.51 12.80 8.18
N VAL A 405 -18.37 12.16 7.94
CA VAL A 405 -17.08 12.73 8.33
C VAL A 405 -16.72 13.88 7.36
N ALA A 406 -17.20 13.87 6.11
CA ALA A 406 -16.84 14.87 5.09
C ALA A 406 -17.68 16.15 5.14
N ALA A 407 -18.77 16.14 5.93
CA ALA A 407 -19.69 17.24 6.14
C ALA A 407 -19.33 18.02 7.42
#